data_AF-N4VNS1-F1
#
_entry.id   AF-N4VNS1-F1
#
_cell.length_a   1.000
_cell.length_b   1.000
_cell.length_c   1.000
_cell.angle_alpha   90.00
_cell.angle_beta   90.00
_cell.angle_gamma   90.00
#
_symmetry.space_group_name_H-M   'P 1'
#
loop_
_entity.id
_entity.type
_entity.pdbx_description
1 polymer ?
#
loop_
_entity_poly.entity_id
_entity_poly.type
_entity_poly.pdbx_seq_one_letter_code
_entity_poly.pdbx_strand_id
1 'polypeptide(L)'
;MHLPTIADTQLACRILLYGAVLGLATPSLAIPVQDSPRQRLLDGLQLPSRYRTNPYTPGYKDRYDGPVDSVGDKLDPLPYRNGLGASVLGPWNDSRSRQNPDLVRPPSTDHGNLANMRWSFADSHIRIEEGGWTR
;
A
#
# COMPACT_ATOMS: atom_id res chain seq x y z
N MET A 1 -23.12 20.20 -63.24
CA MET A 1 -22.27 19.00 -63.12
C MET A 1 -20.86 19.46 -62.85
N HIS A 2 -20.43 19.49 -61.58
CA HIS A 2 -19.09 19.94 -61.20
C HIS A 2 -18.20 18.69 -61.09
N LEU A 3 -17.34 18.47 -62.07
CA LEU A 3 -16.41 17.34 -62.06
C LEU A 3 -15.34 17.60 -60.98
N PRO A 4 -15.09 16.65 -60.06
CA PRO A 4 -14.04 16.82 -59.05
C PRO A 4 -12.67 16.91 -59.74
N THR A 5 -11.89 17.91 -59.35
CA THR A 5 -10.58 18.17 -59.96
C THR A 5 -9.54 17.17 -59.44
N ILE A 6 -8.51 16.89 -60.24
CA ILE A 6 -7.43 15.93 -59.91
C ILE A 6 -6.72 16.27 -58.59
N ALA A 7 -6.76 17.54 -58.15
CA ALA A 7 -6.19 17.96 -56.87
C ALA A 7 -6.97 17.42 -55.66
N ASP A 8 -8.30 17.35 -55.75
CA ASP A 8 -9.17 16.88 -54.66
C ASP A 8 -9.03 15.37 -54.42
N THR A 9 -8.82 14.60 -55.49
CA THR A 9 -8.59 13.15 -55.39
C THR A 9 -7.21 12.82 -54.83
N GLN A 10 -6.19 13.65 -55.11
CA GLN A 10 -4.84 13.50 -54.55
C GLN A 10 -4.79 13.86 -53.06
N LEU A 11 -5.54 14.88 -52.62
CA LEU A 11 -5.63 15.26 -51.20
C LEU A 11 -6.31 14.16 -50.39
N ALA A 12 -7.42 13.61 -50.89
CA ALA A 12 -8.15 12.53 -50.22
C ALA A 12 -7.31 11.25 -50.11
N CYS A 13 -6.56 10.90 -51.16
CA CYS A 13 -5.68 9.73 -51.17
C CYS A 13 -4.50 9.88 -50.19
N ARG A 14 -3.93 11.09 -50.09
CA ARG A 14 -2.89 11.40 -49.10
C ARG A 14 -3.41 11.29 -47.67
N ILE A 15 -4.59 11.84 -47.37
CA ILE A 15 -5.20 11.76 -46.03
C ILE A 15 -5.48 10.30 -45.64
N LEU A 16 -5.99 9.49 -46.57
CA LEU A 16 -6.21 8.06 -46.35
C LEU A 16 -4.89 7.29 -46.12
N LEU A 17 -3.84 7.61 -46.87
CA LEU A 17 -2.52 7.00 -46.70
C LEU A 17 -1.87 7.40 -45.36
N TYR A 18 -1.95 8.67 -44.95
CA TYR A 18 -1.45 9.11 -43.64
C TYR A 18 -2.25 8.49 -42.47
N GLY A 19 -3.57 8.37 -42.61
CA GLY A 19 -4.42 7.69 -41.62
C GLY A 19 -4.10 6.20 -41.47
N ALA A 20 -3.80 5.51 -42.58
CA ALA A 20 -3.40 4.11 -42.57
C ALA A 20 -2.02 3.90 -41.94
N VAL A 21 -1.06 4.80 -42.17
CA VAL A 21 0.29 4.72 -41.57
C VAL A 21 0.26 4.94 -40.06
N LEU A 22 -0.58 5.86 -39.57
CA LEU A 22 -0.76 6.09 -38.13
C LEU A 22 -1.50 4.92 -37.44
N GLY A 23 -2.44 4.27 -38.12
CA GLY A 23 -3.16 3.11 -37.58
C GLY A 23 -2.32 1.82 -37.51
N LEU A 24 -1.30 1.68 -38.36
CA LEU A 24 -0.43 0.50 -38.40
C LEU A 24 0.81 0.60 -37.49
N ALA A 25 1.16 1.81 -37.02
CA ALA A 25 2.36 2.04 -36.22
C ALA A 25 2.18 1.91 -34.70
N THR A 26 0.95 1.72 -34.19
CA THR A 26 0.67 1.59 -32.75
C THR A 26 0.06 0.25 -32.31
N PRO A 27 0.70 -0.90 -32.56
CA PRO A 27 0.38 -2.10 -31.77
C PRO A 27 1.64 -2.75 -31.19
N SER A 28 2.43 -2.10 -30.33
CA SER A 28 3.56 -2.82 -29.69
C SER A 28 4.17 -2.26 -28.40
N LEU A 29 3.75 -1.13 -27.85
CA LEU A 29 4.09 -0.80 -26.45
C LEU A 29 3.19 -1.57 -25.48
N ALA A 30 3.07 -2.90 -25.67
CA ALA A 30 2.61 -3.78 -24.62
C ALA A 30 3.76 -3.93 -23.63
N ILE A 31 3.83 -3.01 -22.65
CA ILE A 31 4.72 -3.18 -21.50
C ILE A 31 4.27 -4.48 -20.83
N PRO A 32 5.12 -5.53 -20.77
CA PRO A 32 4.72 -6.76 -20.13
C PRO A 32 4.45 -6.44 -18.66
N VAL A 33 3.19 -6.61 -18.23
CA VAL A 33 2.81 -6.46 -16.83
C VAL A 33 3.33 -7.68 -16.07
N GLN A 34 4.62 -7.69 -15.76
CA GLN A 34 5.28 -8.73 -14.97
C GLN A 34 4.91 -8.54 -13.48
N ASP A 35 3.62 -8.51 -13.16
CA ASP A 35 3.11 -8.33 -11.80
C ASP A 35 2.95 -9.68 -11.07
N SER A 36 3.98 -10.54 -11.15
CA SER A 36 3.99 -11.78 -10.37
C SER A 36 4.45 -11.48 -8.94
N PRO A 37 3.83 -12.08 -7.89
CA PRO A 37 4.26 -11.90 -6.50
C PRO A 37 5.75 -12.16 -6.28
N ARG A 38 6.28 -13.17 -6.97
CA ARG A 38 7.69 -13.55 -6.93
C ARG A 38 8.58 -12.44 -7.51
N GLN A 39 8.26 -11.92 -8.69
CA GLN A 39 9.08 -10.89 -9.34
C GLN A 39 9.13 -9.61 -8.49
N ARG A 40 8.00 -9.20 -7.89
CA ARG A 40 7.98 -8.05 -6.97
C ARG A 40 8.94 -8.23 -5.80
N LEU A 41 8.95 -9.43 -5.19
CA LEU A 41 9.89 -9.73 -4.10
C LEU A 41 11.35 -9.72 -4.57
N LEU A 42 11.64 -10.22 -5.78
CA LEU A 42 12.98 -10.14 -6.39
C LEU A 42 13.41 -8.69 -6.65
N ASP A 43 12.46 -7.84 -7.04
CA ASP A 43 12.68 -6.41 -7.27
C ASP A 43 12.73 -5.61 -5.95
N GLY A 44 12.66 -6.29 -4.79
CA GLY A 44 12.66 -5.66 -3.46
C GLY A 44 11.36 -4.93 -3.10
N LEU A 45 10.31 -5.08 -3.92
CA LEU A 45 9.00 -4.52 -3.67
C LEU A 45 8.21 -5.41 -2.70
N GLN A 46 7.47 -4.77 -1.80
CA GLN A 46 6.56 -5.48 -0.90
C GLN A 46 5.35 -6.06 -1.66
N LEU A 47 4.84 -7.19 -1.18
CA LEU A 47 3.62 -7.79 -1.72
C LEU A 47 2.41 -6.87 -1.45
N PRO A 48 1.51 -6.66 -2.43
CA PRO A 48 0.29 -5.89 -2.21
C PRO A 48 -0.64 -6.58 -1.21
N SER A 49 -1.48 -5.78 -0.53
CA SER A 49 -2.35 -6.22 0.56
C SER A 49 -3.25 -7.42 0.20
N ARG A 50 -3.62 -7.59 -1.07
CA ARG A 50 -4.39 -8.74 -1.58
C ARG A 50 -3.74 -10.11 -1.32
N TYR A 51 -2.42 -10.16 -1.12
CA TYR A 51 -1.68 -11.40 -0.82
C TYR A 51 -1.34 -11.55 0.66
N ARG A 52 -1.73 -10.60 1.51
CA ARG A 52 -1.45 -10.64 2.94
C ARG A 52 -2.66 -11.14 3.72
N THR A 53 -2.42 -12.12 4.58
CA THR A 53 -3.42 -12.65 5.51
C THR A 53 -3.49 -11.78 6.75
N ASN A 54 -4.68 -11.55 7.31
CA ASN A 54 -4.83 -10.83 8.57
C ASN A 54 -4.26 -11.65 9.74
N PRO A 55 -3.18 -11.18 10.38
CA PRO A 55 -2.49 -11.95 11.41
C PRO A 55 -3.08 -11.74 12.82
N TYR A 56 -4.10 -10.89 12.95
CA TYR A 56 -4.81 -10.58 14.19
C TYR A 56 -6.10 -11.39 14.31
N THR A 57 -6.02 -12.68 14.01
CA THR A 57 -7.15 -13.60 14.11
C THR A 57 -6.79 -14.80 15.00
N PRO A 58 -7.76 -15.39 15.74
CA PRO A 58 -7.49 -16.52 16.64
C PRO A 58 -6.84 -17.73 15.96
N GLY A 59 -7.17 -17.96 14.69
CA GLY A 59 -6.66 -19.09 13.90
C GLY A 59 -5.29 -18.85 13.26
N TYR A 60 -4.80 -17.60 13.24
CA TYR A 60 -3.51 -17.29 12.65
C TYR A 60 -2.37 -17.72 13.57
N LYS A 61 -1.42 -18.47 13.01
CA LYS A 61 -0.23 -18.94 13.70
C LYS A 61 1.00 -18.61 12.87
N ASP A 62 1.94 -17.92 13.49
CA ASP A 62 3.25 -17.61 12.94
C ASP A 62 4.32 -18.02 13.96
N ARG A 63 5.21 -18.92 13.54
CA ARG A 63 6.28 -19.43 14.40
C ARG A 63 7.29 -18.35 14.78
N TYR A 64 7.49 -17.36 13.91
CA TYR A 64 8.56 -16.38 14.06
C TYR A 64 8.07 -15.00 14.50
N ASP A 65 6.76 -14.85 14.73
CA ASP A 65 6.12 -13.57 15.06
C ASP A 65 6.65 -12.42 14.19
N GLY A 66 6.55 -12.58 12.88
CA GLY A 66 7.10 -11.63 11.91
C GLY A 66 6.50 -10.23 12.06
N PRO A 67 7.26 -9.19 11.65
CA PRO A 67 6.79 -7.81 11.70
C PRO A 67 5.57 -7.62 10.79
N VAL A 68 4.60 -6.83 11.26
CA VAL A 68 3.37 -6.54 10.53
C VAL A 68 3.25 -5.04 10.29
N ASP A 69 3.07 -4.65 9.02
CA ASP A 69 2.78 -3.26 8.65
C ASP A 69 1.27 -2.98 8.72
N SER A 70 0.78 -2.74 9.93
CA SER A 70 -0.63 -2.46 10.19
C SER A 70 -1.15 -1.18 9.52
N VAL A 71 -0.27 -0.21 9.25
CA VAL A 71 -0.65 1.06 8.60
C VAL A 71 -0.80 0.85 7.09
N GLY A 72 0.22 0.30 6.43
CA GLY A 72 0.21 0.03 5.00
C GLY A 72 -0.87 -0.97 4.59
N ASP A 73 -1.08 -2.00 5.42
CA ASP A 73 -2.08 -3.04 5.16
C ASP A 73 -3.49 -2.67 5.62
N LYS A 74 -3.65 -1.51 6.29
CA LYS A 74 -4.93 -1.02 6.84
C LYS A 74 -5.60 -2.06 7.76
N LEU A 75 -4.79 -2.75 8.56
CA LEU A 75 -5.25 -3.74 9.53
C LEU A 75 -5.59 -3.05 10.85
N ASP A 76 -6.55 -3.57 11.61
CA ASP A 76 -6.76 -3.18 13.01
C ASP A 76 -6.06 -4.22 13.92
N PRO A 77 -4.94 -3.87 14.58
CA PRO A 77 -4.23 -4.81 15.44
C PRO A 77 -5.10 -5.23 16.62
N LEU A 78 -5.28 -6.53 16.79
CA LEU A 78 -5.94 -7.11 17.96
C LEU A 78 -4.95 -7.99 18.72
N PRO A 79 -5.14 -8.19 20.05
CA PRO A 79 -4.23 -8.99 20.85
C PRO A 79 -4.52 -10.48 20.64
N TYR A 80 -4.32 -10.96 19.41
CA TYR A 80 -4.34 -12.38 19.02
C TYR A 80 -2.96 -12.78 18.54
N ARG A 81 -2.42 -13.88 19.07
CA ARG A 81 -1.12 -14.42 18.66
C ARG A 81 -1.07 -15.92 18.89
N ASN A 82 -0.79 -16.71 17.86
CA ASN A 82 -0.53 -18.15 17.99
C ASN A 82 -1.61 -18.94 18.76
N GLY A 83 -2.88 -18.55 18.61
CA GLY A 83 -4.02 -19.14 19.34
C GLY A 83 -4.21 -18.63 20.78
N LEU A 84 -3.40 -17.66 21.21
CA LEU A 84 -3.54 -16.96 22.48
C LEU A 84 -4.22 -15.60 22.29
N GLY A 85 -4.76 -15.07 23.39
CA GLY A 85 -5.33 -13.73 23.46
C GLY A 85 -6.84 -13.68 23.21
N ALA A 86 -7.37 -12.47 23.04
CA ALA A 86 -8.81 -12.22 22.98
C ALA A 86 -9.12 -10.94 22.17
N SER A 87 -10.38 -10.72 21.84
CA SER A 87 -10.82 -9.45 21.28
C SER A 87 -10.88 -8.37 22.36
N VAL A 88 -10.76 -7.11 21.95
CA VAL A 88 -11.00 -5.97 22.84
C VAL A 88 -12.51 -5.76 22.94
N LEU A 89 -13.07 -5.83 24.15
CA LEU A 89 -14.52 -5.72 24.38
C LEU A 89 -14.98 -4.27 24.61
N GLY A 90 -14.06 -3.36 24.94
CA GLY A 90 -14.36 -1.96 25.24
C GLY A 90 -14.02 -1.01 24.10
N PRO A 91 -14.29 0.30 24.28
CA PRO A 91 -13.81 1.34 23.39
C PRO A 91 -12.30 1.28 23.20
N TRP A 92 -11.84 1.54 21.99
CA TRP A 92 -10.47 1.31 21.55
C TRP A 92 -9.99 2.43 20.64
N ASN A 93 -8.68 2.66 20.60
CA ASN A 93 -8.05 3.62 19.68
C ASN A 93 -7.32 2.87 18.56
N ASP A 94 -8.04 2.62 17.47
CA ASP A 94 -7.56 1.95 16.26
C ASP A 94 -6.31 2.61 15.66
N SER A 95 -6.26 3.95 15.68
CA SER A 95 -5.17 4.72 15.11
C SER A 95 -3.86 4.55 15.89
N ARG A 96 -3.92 4.56 17.23
CA ARG A 96 -2.76 4.32 18.12
C ARG A 96 -2.25 2.89 17.96
N SER A 97 -3.17 1.95 17.82
CA SER A 97 -2.84 0.54 17.76
C SER A 97 -2.19 0.17 16.46
N ARG A 98 -2.66 0.75 15.34
CA ARG A 98 -1.99 0.66 14.04
C ARG A 98 -0.58 1.22 14.04
N GLN A 99 -0.28 2.22 14.86
CA GLN A 99 1.09 2.74 14.99
C GLN A 99 2.00 1.85 15.85
N ASN A 100 1.39 0.96 16.66
CA ASN A 100 2.09 0.17 17.67
C ASN A 100 1.65 -1.31 17.62
N PRO A 101 1.74 -1.99 16.47
CA PRO A 101 1.27 -3.38 16.33
C PRO A 101 1.96 -4.32 17.31
N ASP A 102 3.26 -4.12 17.57
CA ASP A 102 4.06 -4.97 18.46
C ASP A 102 3.82 -4.69 19.95
N LEU A 103 3.21 -3.55 20.33
CA LEU A 103 2.75 -3.35 21.71
C LEU A 103 1.39 -4.00 21.96
N VAL A 104 0.52 -4.00 20.94
CA VAL A 104 -0.79 -4.67 21.02
C VAL A 104 -0.62 -6.18 20.98
N ARG A 105 0.30 -6.66 20.14
CA ARG A 105 0.60 -8.07 19.96
C ARG A 105 2.12 -8.28 20.05
N PRO A 106 2.68 -8.33 21.27
CA PRO A 106 4.11 -8.51 21.47
C PRO A 106 4.60 -9.85 20.92
N PRO A 107 5.85 -9.93 20.45
CA PRO A 107 6.44 -11.19 20.02
C PRO A 107 6.53 -12.17 21.20
N SER A 108 6.53 -13.47 20.91
CA SER A 108 6.61 -14.52 21.93
C SER A 108 7.92 -14.51 22.73
N THR A 109 8.94 -13.82 22.24
CA THR A 109 10.24 -13.66 22.89
C THR A 109 10.24 -12.62 24.01
N ASP A 110 9.26 -11.71 24.04
CA ASP A 110 9.18 -10.66 25.07
C ASP A 110 8.73 -11.24 26.41
N HIS A 111 9.39 -10.81 27.49
CA HIS A 111 9.14 -11.35 28.83
C HIS A 111 9.54 -10.36 29.94
N GLY A 112 8.93 -10.56 31.12
CA GLY A 112 9.22 -9.78 32.31
C GLY A 112 8.51 -8.43 32.34
N ASN A 113 8.87 -7.62 33.33
CA ASN A 113 8.32 -6.28 33.51
C ASN A 113 9.39 -5.25 33.12
N LEU A 114 9.09 -4.41 32.14
CA LEU A 114 9.95 -3.32 31.68
C LEU A 114 9.19 -2.00 31.81
N ALA A 115 9.90 -0.96 32.24
CA ALA A 115 9.35 0.39 32.23
C ALA A 115 9.11 0.85 30.78
N ASN A 116 8.15 1.76 30.58
CA ASN A 116 7.91 2.33 29.26
C ASN A 116 9.15 3.13 28.79
N MET A 117 9.70 2.76 27.64
CA MET A 117 10.89 3.39 27.05
C MET A 117 10.56 4.31 25.88
N ARG A 118 9.28 4.56 25.60
CA ARG A 118 8.85 5.35 24.45
C ARG A 118 7.86 6.43 24.85
N TRP A 119 8.05 7.62 24.29
CA TRP A 119 7.10 8.72 24.35
C TRP A 119 6.99 9.41 22.98
N SER A 120 5.83 9.95 22.66
CA SER A 120 5.60 10.72 21.44
C SER A 120 5.55 12.21 21.77
N PHE A 121 6.37 13.03 21.10
CA PHE A 121 6.27 14.50 21.22
C PHE A 121 4.93 15.07 20.73
N ALA A 122 4.13 14.30 19.98
CA ALA A 122 2.77 14.70 19.61
C ALA A 122 1.81 14.68 20.82
N ASP A 123 2.18 13.97 21.89
CA ASP A 123 1.42 13.90 23.13
C ASP A 123 1.93 14.90 24.18
N SER A 124 3.01 15.62 23.87
CA SER A 124 3.54 16.67 24.71
C SER A 124 2.76 17.97 24.51
N HIS A 125 2.65 18.75 25.58
CA HIS A 125 2.08 20.09 25.51
C HIS A 125 2.89 20.99 24.56
N ILE A 126 2.20 21.80 23.75
CA ILE A 126 2.82 22.72 22.80
C ILE A 126 2.65 24.16 23.29
N ARG A 127 3.75 24.90 23.42
CA ARG A 127 3.72 26.35 23.64
C ARG A 127 3.85 27.05 22.29
N ILE A 128 2.89 27.90 21.97
CA ILE A 128 2.84 28.67 20.71
C ILE A 128 3.18 30.13 21.02
N GLU A 129 4.08 30.73 20.24
CA GLU A 129 4.56 32.09 20.41
C GLU A 129 4.55 32.85 19.08
N GLU A 130 4.80 34.16 19.12
CA GLU A 130 4.95 34.96 17.91
C GLU A 130 6.14 34.46 17.09
N GLY A 131 5.87 33.99 15.86
CA GLY A 131 6.90 33.46 14.96
C GLY A 131 7.28 31.99 15.17
N GLY A 132 6.69 31.25 16.12
CA GLY A 132 7.07 29.85 16.32
C GLY A 132 6.30 29.07 17.38
N TRP A 133 6.82 27.88 17.70
CA TRP A 133 6.29 26.99 18.74
C TRP A 133 7.42 26.12 19.33
N THR A 134 7.21 25.60 20.54
CA THR A 134 8.15 24.71 21.24
C THR A 134 7.41 23.57 21.96
N ARG A 135 8.09 22.44 22.16
CA ARG A 135 7.61 21.23 22.85
C ARG A 135 8.77 20.34 23.29
#